data_AF-A0A148N5Y0-F1
#
_entry.id   AF-A0A148N5Y0-F1
#
_cell.length_a   1.000
_cell.length_b   1.000
_cell.length_c   1.000
_cell.angle_alpha   90.00
_cell.angle_beta   90.00
_cell.angle_gamma   90.00
#
_symmetry.space_group_name_H-M   'P 1'
#
loop_
_entity.id
_entity.type
_entity.pdbx_description
1 polymer ?
#
loop_
_entity_poly.entity_id
_entity_poly.type
_entity_poly.pdbx_seq_one_letter_code
_entity_poly.pdbx_strand_id
1 'polypeptide(L)'
;MTFATSLLFLLVVLLVGTIVWLWLRQQRLEAVCQQLTDTQQRLLKDISGLCAAAVRMDERGLEQSRRLAEITALTEHLELRESSETPSYQQAIERIKQGVEAEDLAQECGFTREEAALLLRLYGEDAGKFSK
;
A
#
# COMPACT_ATOMS: atom_id res chain seq x y z
N MET A 1 16.35 78.02 40.00
CA MET A 1 17.15 77.36 38.94
C MET A 1 17.25 75.85 39.13
N THR A 2 17.45 75.35 40.36
CA THR A 2 17.54 73.90 40.68
C THR A 2 16.26 73.09 40.36
N PHE A 3 15.06 73.66 40.55
CA PHE A 3 13.80 72.98 40.23
C PHE A 3 13.61 72.70 38.73
N ALA A 4 14.08 73.61 37.87
CA ALA A 4 13.99 73.44 36.42
C ALA A 4 14.93 72.33 35.93
N THR A 5 16.13 72.24 36.49
CA THR A 5 17.09 71.17 36.16
C THR A 5 16.62 69.80 36.64
N SER A 6 15.99 69.70 37.82
CA SER A 6 15.42 68.43 38.29
C SER A 6 14.25 67.96 37.43
N LEU A 7 13.41 68.88 36.93
CA LEU A 7 12.28 68.55 36.07
C LEU A 7 12.73 68.08 34.68
N LEU A 8 13.76 68.72 34.12
CA LEU A 8 14.37 68.32 32.86
C LEU A 8 15.03 66.95 32.98
N PHE A 9 15.74 66.69 34.08
CA PHE A 9 16.36 65.39 34.33
C PHE A 9 15.33 64.26 34.41
N LEU A 10 14.21 64.48 35.11
CA LEU A 10 13.13 63.49 35.22
C LEU A 10 12.49 63.21 33.86
N LEU A 11 12.29 64.23 33.04
CA LEU A 11 11.74 64.09 31.68
C LEU A 11 12.68 63.29 30.77
N VAL A 12 14.00 63.52 30.87
CA VAL A 12 15.02 62.75 30.13
C VAL A 12 15.00 61.28 30.55
N VAL A 13 14.95 60.99 31.85
CA VAL A 13 14.88 59.60 32.35
C VAL A 13 13.63 58.89 31.84
N LEU A 14 12.49 59.58 31.81
CA LEU A 14 11.22 59.03 31.33
C LEU A 14 11.28 58.74 29.82
N LEU A 15 11.84 59.67 29.02
CA LEU A 15 12.08 59.46 27.58
C LEU A 15 12.99 58.25 27.33
N VAL A 16 14.14 58.17 28.00
CA VAL A 16 15.09 57.05 27.85
C VAL A 16 14.41 55.73 28.23
N GLY A 17 13.64 55.71 29.33
CA GLY A 17 12.87 54.54 29.74
C GLY A 17 11.88 54.06 28.67
N THR A 18 11.14 54.98 28.05
CA THR A 18 10.18 54.63 26.98
C THR A 18 10.86 54.11 25.73
N ILE A 19 12.03 54.67 25.35
CA ILE A 19 12.81 54.22 24.20
C ILE A 19 13.36 52.81 24.43
N VAL A 20 13.94 52.56 25.61
CA VAL A 20 14.45 51.23 25.99
C VAL A 20 13.31 50.21 26.03
N TRP A 21 12.16 50.58 26.57
CA TRP A 21 10.97 49.72 26.58
C TRP A 21 10.48 49.38 25.17
N LEU A 22 10.42 50.37 24.27
CA LEU A 22 10.05 50.15 22.86
C LEU A 22 11.04 49.22 22.17
N TRP A 23 12.33 49.40 22.42
CA TRP A 23 13.39 48.62 21.80
C TRP A 23 13.37 47.15 22.24
N LEU A 24 13.21 46.90 23.54
CA LEU A 24 12.98 45.55 24.10
C LEU A 24 11.75 44.88 23.48
N ARG A 25 10.68 45.65 23.28
CA ARG A 25 9.45 45.14 22.68
C ARG A 25 9.65 44.80 21.20
N GLN A 26 10.37 45.63 20.45
CA GLN A 26 10.73 45.33 19.06
C GLN A 26 11.57 44.07 18.94
N GLN A 27 12.60 43.90 19.77
CA GLN A 27 13.43 42.69 19.75
C GLN A 27 12.61 41.42 20.05
N ARG A 28 11.66 41.49 20.97
CA ARG A 28 10.75 40.35 21.23
C ARG A 28 9.87 40.03 20.03
N LEU A 29 9.35 41.04 19.33
CA LEU A 29 8.56 40.83 18.11
C LEU A 29 9.40 40.19 17.00
N GLU A 30 10.63 40.64 16.83
CA GLU A 30 11.53 40.11 15.80
C GLU A 30 11.89 38.65 16.08
N ALA A 31 12.19 38.31 17.34
CA ALA A 31 12.45 36.93 17.76
C ALA A 31 11.23 36.02 17.51
N VAL A 32 10.01 36.50 17.79
CA VAL A 32 8.78 35.76 17.52
C VAL A 32 8.56 35.59 16.01
N CYS A 33 8.74 36.63 15.21
CA CYS A 33 8.64 36.54 13.75
C CYS A 33 9.66 35.56 13.14
N GLN A 34 10.89 35.54 13.66
CA GLN A 34 11.91 34.59 13.24
C GLN A 34 11.49 33.15 13.57
N GLN A 35 10.97 32.90 14.77
CA GLN A 35 10.45 31.58 15.15
C GLN A 35 9.27 31.14 14.27
N LEU A 36 8.36 32.05 13.92
CA LEU A 36 7.25 31.74 13.01
C LEU A 36 7.75 31.40 11.60
N THR A 37 8.78 32.10 11.13
CA THR A 37 9.36 31.85 9.79
C THR A 37 10.07 30.49 9.75
N ASP A 38 10.84 30.17 10.80
CA ASP A 38 11.54 28.88 10.92
C ASP A 38 10.54 27.71 11.02
N THR A 39 9.45 27.87 11.77
CA THR A 39 8.41 26.84 11.87
C THR A 39 7.69 26.66 10.54
N GLN A 40 7.38 27.73 9.80
CA GLN A 40 6.81 27.62 8.46
C GLN A 40 7.76 26.91 7.49
N GLN A 41 9.06 27.22 7.50
CA GLN A 41 10.02 26.53 6.64
C GLN A 41 10.13 25.04 6.95
N ARG A 42 10.11 24.66 8.23
CA ARG A 42 10.10 23.25 8.65
C ARG A 42 8.84 22.54 8.15
N LEU A 43 7.67 23.14 8.33
CA LEU A 43 6.41 22.57 7.85
C LEU A 43 6.38 22.41 6.33
N LEU A 44 6.87 23.39 5.57
CA LEU A 44 6.99 23.28 4.10
C LEU A 44 7.93 22.16 3.69
N LYS A 45 9.06 22.01 4.40
CA LYS A 45 10.01 20.92 4.18
C LYS A 45 9.36 19.56 4.47
N ASP A 46 8.64 19.44 5.56
CA ASP A 46 7.95 18.20 5.94
C ASP A 46 6.85 17.84 4.94
N ILE A 47 6.05 18.83 4.50
CA ILE A 47 5.03 18.64 3.45
C ILE A 47 5.68 18.20 2.14
N SER A 48 6.79 18.82 1.72
CA SER A 48 7.49 18.42 0.51
C SER A 48 8.06 16.99 0.62
N GLY A 49 8.56 16.61 1.79
CA GLY A 49 9.01 15.25 2.08
C GLY A 49 7.88 14.23 2.04
N LEU A 50 6.73 14.57 2.63
CA LEU A 50 5.51 13.75 2.62
C LEU A 50 4.94 13.59 1.21
N CYS A 51 4.86 14.66 0.41
CA CYS A 51 4.45 14.57 -0.99
C CYS A 51 5.40 13.71 -1.82
N ALA A 52 6.72 13.86 -1.62
CA ALA A 52 7.70 13.02 -2.30
C ALA A 52 7.61 11.55 -1.87
N ALA A 53 7.22 11.27 -0.63
CA ALA A 53 6.95 9.91 -0.16
C ALA A 53 5.65 9.35 -0.76
N ALA A 54 4.58 10.15 -0.82
CA ALA A 54 3.29 9.77 -1.39
C ALA A 54 3.40 9.42 -2.89
N VAL A 55 4.10 10.25 -3.68
CA VAL A 55 4.36 9.96 -5.10
C VAL A 55 5.12 8.64 -5.26
N ARG A 56 6.13 8.41 -4.42
CA ARG A 56 6.92 7.17 -4.46
C ARG A 56 6.11 5.93 -4.04
N MET A 57 5.10 6.11 -3.19
CA MET A 57 4.16 5.04 -2.84
C MET A 57 3.17 4.75 -3.98
N ASP A 58 2.72 5.78 -4.69
CA ASP A 58 1.86 5.63 -5.87
C ASP A 58 2.56 4.87 -7.00
N GLU A 59 3.83 5.22 -7.29
CA GLU A 59 4.67 4.48 -8.24
C GLU A 59 4.81 3.00 -7.87
N ARG A 60 5.02 2.69 -6.58
CA ARG A 60 5.10 1.31 -6.09
C ARG A 60 3.76 0.58 -6.20
N GLY A 61 2.64 1.27 -5.96
CA GLY A 61 1.30 0.71 -6.11
C GLY A 61 0.98 0.35 -7.55
N LEU A 62 1.37 1.20 -8.50
CA LEU A 62 1.24 0.92 -9.93
C LEU A 62 2.12 -0.26 -10.36
N GLU A 63 3.35 -0.37 -9.85
CA GLU A 63 4.22 -1.51 -10.14
C GLU A 63 3.63 -2.83 -9.61
N GLN A 64 3.10 -2.82 -8.39
CA GLN A 64 2.42 -4.00 -7.81
C GLN A 64 1.16 -4.37 -8.58
N SER A 65 0.35 -3.38 -8.98
CA SER A 65 -0.85 -3.60 -9.78
C SER A 65 -0.51 -4.21 -11.15
N ARG A 66 0.60 -3.77 -11.76
CA ARG A 66 1.10 -4.33 -13.02
C ARG A 66 1.56 -5.78 -12.86
N ARG A 67 2.27 -6.09 -11.79
CA ARG A 67 2.69 -7.48 -11.48
C ARG A 67 1.49 -8.39 -11.24
N LEU A 68 0.46 -7.90 -10.53
CA LEU A 68 -0.78 -8.64 -10.34
C LEU A 68 -1.50 -8.89 -11.66
N ALA A 69 -1.62 -7.88 -12.52
CA ALA A 69 -2.22 -8.04 -13.84
C ALA A 69 -1.47 -9.07 -14.72
N GLU A 70 -0.15 -9.09 -14.66
CA GLU A 70 0.68 -10.06 -15.38
C GLU A 70 0.47 -11.50 -14.87
N ILE A 71 0.40 -11.68 -13.54
CA ILE A 71 0.11 -12.98 -12.94
C ILE A 71 -1.30 -13.43 -13.33
N THR A 72 -2.30 -12.55 -13.25
CA THR A 72 -3.69 -12.87 -13.62
C THR A 72 -3.78 -13.30 -15.08
N ALA A 73 -3.11 -12.58 -15.99
CA ALA A 73 -3.05 -12.95 -17.40
C ALA A 73 -2.38 -14.31 -17.61
N LEU A 74 -1.30 -14.61 -16.87
CA LEU A 74 -0.65 -15.91 -16.94
C LEU A 74 -1.58 -17.04 -16.47
N THR A 75 -2.31 -16.85 -15.37
CA THR A 75 -3.31 -17.82 -14.91
C THR A 75 -4.44 -18.02 -15.92
N GLU A 76 -4.96 -16.94 -16.51
CA GLU A 76 -6.01 -17.05 -17.54
C GLU A 76 -5.51 -17.82 -18.77
N HIS A 77 -4.26 -17.56 -19.19
CA HIS A 77 -3.62 -18.33 -20.27
C HIS A 77 -3.43 -19.81 -19.91
N LEU A 78 -3.10 -20.14 -18.66
CA LEU A 78 -2.96 -21.52 -18.20
C LEU A 78 -4.32 -22.23 -18.13
N GLU A 79 -5.36 -21.56 -17.62
CA GLU A 79 -6.73 -22.11 -17.57
C GLU A 79 -7.30 -22.36 -18.98
N LEU A 80 -7.08 -21.42 -19.92
CA LEU A 80 -7.47 -21.59 -21.31
C LEU A 80 -6.71 -22.74 -21.99
N ARG A 81 -5.43 -22.92 -21.64
CA ARG A 81 -4.61 -24.00 -22.19
C ARG A 81 -4.98 -25.38 -21.63
N GLU A 82 -5.21 -25.49 -20.32
CA GLU A 82 -5.77 -26.70 -19.73
C GLU A 82 -7.13 -27.05 -20.35
N SER A 83 -7.96 -26.04 -20.64
CA SER A 83 -9.29 -26.29 -21.23
C SER A 83 -9.25 -26.72 -22.71
N SER A 84 -8.16 -26.47 -23.43
CA SER A 84 -8.08 -26.67 -24.90
C SER A 84 -7.21 -27.83 -25.35
N GLU A 85 -6.19 -28.25 -24.58
CA GLU A 85 -5.25 -29.29 -25.00
C GLU A 85 -5.39 -30.62 -24.23
N THR A 86 -6.11 -30.68 -23.09
CA THR A 86 -6.21 -31.92 -22.30
C THR A 86 -7.55 -31.99 -21.57
N PRO A 87 -8.32 -33.08 -21.63
CA PRO A 87 -9.52 -33.22 -20.80
C PRO A 87 -9.14 -33.07 -19.33
N SER A 88 -9.82 -32.15 -18.64
CA SER A 88 -9.48 -31.76 -17.28
C SER A 88 -9.53 -32.97 -16.34
N TYR A 89 -8.53 -33.10 -15.46
CA TYR A 89 -8.56 -34.08 -14.37
C TYR A 89 -9.85 -34.01 -13.54
N GLN A 90 -10.49 -32.84 -13.44
CA GLN A 90 -11.79 -32.70 -12.77
C GLN A 90 -12.90 -33.48 -13.48
N GLN A 91 -12.95 -33.43 -14.82
CA GLN A 91 -13.92 -34.22 -15.60
C GLN A 91 -13.66 -35.72 -15.44
N ALA A 92 -12.40 -36.13 -15.40
CA ALA A 92 -12.00 -37.51 -15.15
C ALA A 92 -12.48 -38.00 -13.77
N ILE A 93 -12.29 -37.19 -12.73
CA ILE A 93 -12.74 -37.48 -11.36
C ILE A 93 -14.27 -37.58 -11.29
N GLU A 94 -14.99 -36.73 -12.01
CA GLU A 94 -16.46 -36.79 -12.05
C GLU A 94 -16.96 -38.06 -12.75
N ARG A 95 -16.32 -38.48 -13.85
CA ARG A 95 -16.62 -39.75 -14.54
C ARG A 95 -16.29 -40.97 -13.66
N ILE A 96 -15.20 -40.93 -12.90
CA ILE A 96 -14.87 -41.98 -11.91
C ILE A 96 -15.96 -42.08 -10.84
N LYS A 97 -16.46 -40.93 -10.35
CA LYS A 97 -17.58 -40.89 -9.39
C LYS A 97 -18.89 -41.45 -9.97
N GLN A 98 -19.06 -41.38 -11.28
CA GLN A 98 -20.19 -41.99 -12.01
C GLN A 98 -19.99 -43.50 -12.25
N GLY A 99 -18.84 -44.08 -11.86
CA GLY A 99 -18.57 -45.51 -11.92
C GLY A 99 -17.96 -45.98 -13.25
N VAL A 100 -17.37 -45.07 -14.03
CA VAL A 100 -16.69 -45.42 -15.29
C VAL A 100 -15.39 -46.18 -15.00
N GLU A 101 -15.13 -47.26 -15.76
CA GLU A 101 -13.91 -48.06 -15.61
C GLU A 101 -12.66 -47.38 -16.18
N ALA A 102 -11.48 -47.75 -15.68
CA ALA A 102 -10.21 -47.12 -16.05
C ALA A 102 -9.88 -47.21 -17.55
N GLU A 103 -10.31 -48.28 -18.22
CA GLU A 103 -10.05 -48.48 -19.65
C GLU A 103 -10.87 -47.47 -20.50
N ASP A 104 -12.12 -47.22 -20.12
CA ASP A 104 -13.00 -46.22 -20.75
C ASP A 104 -12.51 -44.79 -20.44
N LEU A 105 -11.99 -44.55 -19.23
CA LEU A 105 -11.41 -43.26 -18.84
C LEU A 105 -10.14 -42.93 -19.67
N ALA A 106 -9.29 -43.93 -19.91
CA ALA A 106 -8.10 -43.78 -20.74
C ALA A 106 -8.46 -43.51 -22.21
N GLN A 107 -9.50 -44.17 -22.72
CA GLN A 107 -9.94 -44.04 -24.11
C GLN A 107 -10.70 -42.74 -24.38
N GLU A 108 -11.61 -42.34 -23.49
CA GLU A 108 -12.48 -41.17 -23.69
C GLU A 108 -11.85 -39.87 -23.22
N CYS A 109 -10.99 -39.92 -22.20
CA CYS A 109 -10.31 -38.75 -21.66
C CYS A 109 -8.81 -38.75 -22.00
N GLY A 110 -8.34 -39.54 -22.96
CA GLY A 110 -6.97 -39.44 -23.49
C GLY A 110 -5.84 -39.61 -22.47
N PHE A 111 -6.13 -40.18 -21.29
CA PHE A 111 -5.13 -40.49 -20.27
C PHE A 111 -4.34 -41.74 -20.66
N THR A 112 -3.11 -41.84 -20.19
CA THR A 112 -2.40 -43.12 -20.26
C THR A 112 -3.09 -44.15 -19.35
N ARG A 113 -2.96 -45.44 -19.69
CA ARG A 113 -3.57 -46.52 -18.91
C ARG A 113 -3.14 -46.52 -17.44
N GLU A 114 -1.88 -46.11 -17.19
CA GLU A 114 -1.30 -46.00 -15.86
C GLU A 114 -1.89 -44.82 -15.07
N GLU A 115 -2.10 -43.67 -15.72
CA GLU A 115 -2.76 -42.50 -15.13
C GLU A 115 -4.22 -42.78 -14.78
N ALA A 116 -4.98 -43.43 -15.68
CA ALA A 116 -6.37 -43.79 -15.42
C ALA A 116 -6.51 -44.77 -14.24
N ALA A 117 -5.61 -45.77 -14.16
CA ALA A 117 -5.59 -46.71 -13.04
C ALA A 117 -5.22 -46.04 -11.70
N LEU A 118 -4.33 -45.05 -11.72
CA LEU A 118 -3.98 -44.23 -10.54
C LEU A 118 -5.16 -43.38 -10.07
N LEU A 119 -5.85 -42.70 -10.99
CA LEU A 119 -7.02 -41.88 -10.67
C LEU A 119 -8.15 -42.73 -10.10
N LEU A 120 -8.40 -43.91 -10.67
CA LEU A 120 -9.43 -44.84 -10.17
C LEU A 120 -9.10 -45.34 -8.75
N ARG A 121 -7.83 -45.62 -8.45
CA ARG A 121 -7.41 -45.98 -7.09
C ARG A 121 -7.56 -44.85 -6.08
N LEU A 122 -7.26 -43.62 -6.48
CA LEU A 122 -7.28 -42.47 -5.57
C LEU A 122 -8.70 -41.97 -5.29
N TYR A 123 -9.58 -42.00 -6.30
CA TYR A 123 -10.93 -41.42 -6.21
C TYR A 123 -12.07 -42.44 -6.29
N GLY A 124 -11.80 -43.69 -6.67
CA GLY A 124 -12.81 -44.75 -6.80
C GLY A 124 -13.35 -45.27 -5.47
N GLU A 125 -12.58 -45.23 -4.37
CA GLU A 125 -13.05 -45.64 -3.04
C GLU A 125 -14.08 -44.67 -2.44
N ASP A 126 -14.07 -43.39 -2.83
CA ASP A 126 -15.05 -42.40 -2.37
C ASP A 126 -16.39 -42.52 -3.12
N ALA A 127 -16.40 -43.03 -4.36
CA ALA A 127 -17.60 -43.24 -5.17
C ALA A 127 -18.47 -44.41 -4.63
N GLY A 128 -17.84 -45.43 -4.05
CA GLY A 128 -18.52 -46.62 -3.52
C GLY A 128 -19.36 -46.40 -2.24
N LYS A 129 -19.30 -45.21 -1.62
CA LYS A 129 -20.05 -44.90 -0.38
C LYS A 129 -21.41 -44.22 -0.59
N PHE A 130 -21.76 -43.81 -1.81
CA PHE A 130 -23.03 -43.12 -2.11
C PHE A 130 -24.12 -44.01 -2.72
N SER A 131 -23.85 -45.30 -2.94
CA SER A 131 -24.85 -46.27 -3.37
C SER A 131 -25.20 -47.22 -2.22
N LYS A 132 -25.94 -46.71 -1.23
CA LYS A 132 -26.63 -47.54 -0.25
C LYS A 132 -28.01 -46.97 0.05
#